data_AF-A0A0D6MAT2-F1
#
_entry.id   AF-A0A0D6MAT2-F1
#
_cell.length_a   1.000
_cell.length_b   1.000
_cell.length_c   1.000
_cell.angle_alpha   90.00
_cell.angle_beta   90.00
_cell.angle_gamma   90.00
#
_symmetry.space_group_name_H-M   'P 1'
#
loop_
_entity.id
_entity.type
_entity.pdbx_description
1 polymer ?
#
loop_
_entity_poly.entity_id
_entity_poly.type
_entity_poly.pdbx_seq_one_letter_code
_entity_poly.pdbx_strand_id
1 'polypeptide(L)'
;MLSDNKEFVVAVEKLKKLRARFDQRQVLKHEFELLVRFEEETYDLWGLYQQAVVGNINVPKLDYFDPAENSWMWGWIKGNMKWHAWNRCKGMTRQEATLAYIEGVRSLEERLPNLIEDWKDDQDPRIPDRNRYVPEEEREEVARITREAKAARRERDALKRAEEEAMGMWDE
;
A
#
# COMPACT_ATOMS: atom_id res chain seq x y z
N MET A 1 -9.07 -28.04 -0.41
CA MET A 1 -7.83 -27.79 -1.20
C MET A 1 -7.23 -26.40 -1.00
N LEU A 2 -7.98 -25.29 -0.92
CA LEU A 2 -7.45 -24.00 -0.39
C LEU A 2 -7.82 -23.77 1.09
N SER A 3 -8.97 -24.30 1.51
CA SER A 3 -9.45 -24.33 2.91
C SER A 3 -8.52 -25.05 3.89
N ASP A 4 -7.52 -25.78 3.38
CA ASP A 4 -6.62 -26.60 4.21
C ASP A 4 -5.30 -25.89 4.54
N ASN A 5 -5.00 -24.75 3.91
CA ASN A 5 -3.81 -23.96 4.22
C ASN A 5 -4.15 -22.86 5.23
N LYS A 6 -4.02 -23.20 6.52
CA LYS A 6 -4.26 -22.29 7.65
C LYS A 6 -3.43 -21.00 7.56
N GLU A 7 -2.19 -21.08 7.09
CA GLU A 7 -1.30 -19.93 6.98
C GLU A 7 -1.77 -18.95 5.90
N PHE A 8 -2.28 -19.45 4.78
CA PHE A 8 -2.86 -18.61 3.74
C PHE A 8 -4.07 -17.83 4.26
N VAL A 9 -4.98 -18.49 4.99
CA VAL A 9 -6.13 -17.81 5.60
C VAL A 9 -5.68 -16.75 6.61
N VAL A 10 -4.69 -17.05 7.44
CA VAL A 10 -4.12 -16.08 8.38
C VAL A 10 -3.51 -14.88 7.66
N ALA A 11 -2.80 -15.08 6.55
CA ALA A 11 -2.25 -14.01 5.74
C ALA A 11 -3.35 -13.14 5.11
N VAL A 12 -4.42 -13.75 4.59
CA VAL A 12 -5.58 -13.02 4.05
C VAL A 12 -6.24 -12.16 5.12
N GLU A 13 -6.49 -12.71 6.30
CA GLU A 13 -7.08 -11.96 7.42
C GLU A 13 -6.15 -10.84 7.92
N LYS A 14 -4.84 -11.07 7.90
CA LYS A 14 -3.85 -10.05 8.22
C LYS A 14 -3.90 -8.89 7.22
N LEU A 15 -3.90 -9.18 5.92
CA LEU A 15 -3.99 -8.13 4.89
C LEU A 15 -5.30 -7.32 5.02
N LYS A 16 -6.43 -7.98 5.31
CA LYS A 16 -7.71 -7.29 5.59
C LYS A 16 -7.61 -6.34 6.79
N LYS A 17 -6.98 -6.78 7.89
CA LYS A 17 -6.76 -5.94 9.08
C LYS A 17 -5.87 -4.74 8.77
N LEU A 18 -4.81 -4.92 7.98
CA LEU A 18 -3.96 -3.81 7.54
C LEU A 18 -4.77 -2.81 6.73
N ARG A 19 -5.53 -3.27 5.73
CA ARG A 19 -6.40 -2.43 4.89
C ARG A 19 -7.44 -1.65 5.70
N ALA A 20 -8.10 -2.31 6.65
CA ALA A 20 -9.14 -1.68 7.48
C ALA A 20 -8.63 -0.44 8.24
N ARG A 21 -7.35 -0.40 8.63
CA ARG A 21 -6.74 0.77 9.28
C ARG A 21 -6.71 2.01 8.38
N PHE A 22 -6.54 1.81 7.07
CA PHE A 22 -6.60 2.90 6.09
C PHE A 22 -8.03 3.30 5.78
N ASP A 23 -8.95 2.34 5.65
CA ASP A 23 -10.37 2.63 5.41
C ASP A 23 -10.99 3.44 6.57
N GLN A 24 -10.58 3.19 7.82
CA GLN A 24 -11.02 3.98 8.98
C GLN A 24 -10.55 5.43 8.94
N ARG A 25 -9.40 5.70 8.29
CA ARG A 25 -8.77 7.02 8.23
C ARG A 25 -9.14 7.81 6.99
N GLN A 26 -9.81 7.21 6.01
CA GLN A 26 -10.15 7.85 4.73
C GLN A 26 -10.97 9.15 4.88
N VAL A 27 -11.71 9.31 5.98
CA VAL A 27 -12.52 10.50 6.28
C VAL A 27 -11.70 11.66 6.83
N LEU A 28 -10.45 11.40 7.24
CA LEU A 28 -9.55 12.40 7.78
C LEU A 28 -8.84 13.12 6.63
N LYS A 29 -8.65 14.43 6.81
CA LYS A 29 -7.99 15.28 5.82
C LYS A 29 -6.56 14.78 5.56
N HIS A 30 -6.20 14.61 4.29
CA HIS A 30 -4.88 14.13 3.81
C HIS A 30 -4.54 12.66 4.10
N GLU A 31 -5.50 11.86 4.60
CA GLU A 31 -5.27 10.44 4.89
C GLU A 31 -5.86 9.51 3.79
N PHE A 32 -6.74 10.03 2.92
CA PHE A 32 -7.24 9.29 1.76
C PHE A 32 -6.12 8.89 0.80
N GLU A 33 -5.12 9.74 0.62
CA GLU A 33 -3.96 9.47 -0.22
C GLU A 33 -3.13 8.30 0.31
N LEU A 34 -3.10 8.05 1.62
CA LEU A 34 -2.43 6.88 2.19
C LEU A 34 -3.17 5.58 1.85
N LEU A 35 -4.51 5.62 1.78
CA LEU A 35 -5.31 4.49 1.31
C LEU A 35 -4.98 4.17 -0.15
N VAL A 36 -4.88 5.20 -1.01
CA VAL A 36 -4.50 5.03 -2.42
C VAL A 36 -3.11 4.41 -2.53
N ARG A 37 -2.12 4.91 -1.77
CA ARG A 37 -0.76 4.33 -1.75
C ARG A 37 -0.75 2.87 -1.28
N PHE A 38 -1.53 2.55 -0.25
CA PHE A 38 -1.68 1.16 0.21
C PHE A 38 -2.30 0.26 -0.87
N GLU A 39 -3.29 0.75 -1.63
CA GLU A 39 -3.85 0.01 -2.78
C GLU A 39 -2.79 -0.26 -3.85
N GLU A 40 -1.98 0.75 -4.17
CA GLU A 40 -0.88 0.63 -5.13
C GLU A 40 0.14 -0.45 -4.74
N GLU A 41 0.55 -0.50 -3.46
CA GLU A 41 1.48 -1.53 -2.95
C GLU A 41 0.89 -2.94 -2.94
N THR A 42 -0.43 -3.08 -2.95
CA THR A 42 -1.10 -4.37 -2.72
C THR A 42 -1.65 -5.01 -3.99
N TYR A 43 -1.47 -4.39 -5.17
CA TYR A 43 -1.92 -4.98 -6.43
C TYR A 43 -1.23 -6.32 -6.73
N ASP A 44 0.07 -6.45 -6.49
CA ASP A 44 0.76 -7.73 -6.70
C ASP A 44 0.26 -8.83 -5.75
N LEU A 45 -0.02 -8.47 -4.48
CA LEU A 45 -0.67 -9.39 -3.54
C LEU A 45 -2.07 -9.79 -4.01
N TRP A 46 -2.82 -8.87 -4.59
CA TRP A 46 -4.11 -9.18 -5.20
C TRP A 46 -3.98 -10.18 -6.35
N GLY A 47 -2.98 -10.02 -7.22
CA GLY A 47 -2.70 -10.95 -8.32
C GLY A 47 -2.34 -12.35 -7.83
N LEU A 48 -1.47 -12.44 -6.81
CA LEU A 48 -1.09 -13.70 -6.17
C LEU A 48 -2.28 -14.38 -5.50
N TYR A 49 -3.15 -13.61 -4.83
CA TYR A 49 -4.38 -14.14 -4.24
C TYR A 49 -5.29 -14.76 -5.31
N GLN A 50 -5.52 -14.06 -6.43
CA GLN A 50 -6.34 -14.61 -7.52
C GLN A 50 -5.69 -15.86 -8.14
N GLN A 51 -4.37 -15.85 -8.34
CA GLN A 51 -3.66 -17.02 -8.87
C GLN A 51 -3.74 -18.23 -7.91
N ALA A 52 -3.65 -18.00 -6.60
CA ALA A 52 -3.81 -19.05 -5.59
C ALA A 52 -5.23 -19.62 -5.59
N VAL A 53 -6.25 -18.74 -5.65
CA VAL A 53 -7.66 -19.13 -5.50
C VAL A 53 -8.28 -19.67 -6.79
N VAL A 54 -8.15 -18.91 -7.87
CA VAL A 54 -8.76 -19.20 -9.17
C VAL A 54 -7.81 -20.01 -10.05
N GLY A 55 -6.50 -19.71 -10.00
CA GLY A 55 -5.51 -20.20 -10.96
C GLY A 55 -5.27 -19.15 -12.05
N ASN A 56 -4.88 -19.59 -13.24
CA ASN A 56 -4.59 -18.68 -14.36
C ASN A 56 -5.76 -17.74 -14.66
N ILE A 57 -5.42 -16.49 -14.98
CA ILE A 57 -6.37 -15.47 -15.38
C ILE A 57 -7.32 -15.95 -16.48
N ASN A 58 -8.62 -15.75 -16.24
CA ASN A 58 -9.71 -16.24 -17.08
C ASN A 58 -10.71 -15.14 -17.52
N VAL A 59 -10.38 -13.87 -17.26
CA VAL A 59 -11.17 -12.69 -17.64
C VAL A 59 -10.43 -11.90 -18.72
N PRO A 60 -11.10 -11.47 -19.80
CA PRO A 60 -10.50 -10.57 -20.80
C PRO A 60 -10.11 -9.22 -20.18
N LYS A 61 -9.02 -8.63 -20.68
CA LYS A 61 -8.49 -7.36 -20.14
C LYS A 61 -9.49 -6.20 -20.19
N LEU A 62 -10.20 -6.07 -21.31
CA LEU A 62 -11.13 -4.96 -21.56
C LEU A 62 -12.33 -4.93 -20.59
N ASP A 63 -12.65 -6.07 -19.97
CA ASP A 63 -13.87 -6.24 -19.19
C ASP A 63 -13.63 -6.19 -17.68
N TYR A 64 -12.38 -5.99 -17.23
CA TYR A 64 -12.06 -6.03 -15.81
C TYR A 64 -12.12 -4.63 -15.18
N PHE A 65 -13.24 -4.35 -14.50
CA PHE A 65 -13.46 -3.18 -13.67
C PHE A 65 -13.43 -3.56 -12.18
N ASP A 66 -12.93 -2.68 -11.33
CA ASP A 66 -13.02 -2.86 -9.87
C ASP A 66 -14.46 -2.73 -9.40
N PRO A 67 -15.11 -3.81 -8.93
CA PRO A 67 -16.54 -3.80 -8.59
C PRO A 67 -16.85 -2.99 -7.33
N ALA A 68 -15.84 -2.63 -6.54
CA ALA A 68 -16.01 -1.83 -5.33
C ALA A 68 -15.96 -0.31 -5.58
N GLU A 69 -15.66 0.11 -6.81
CA GLU A 69 -15.44 1.51 -7.16
C GLU A 69 -16.65 2.11 -7.88
N ASN A 70 -17.18 3.21 -7.36
CA ASN A 70 -18.36 3.87 -7.91
C ASN A 70 -18.01 4.78 -9.09
N SER A 71 -16.79 5.31 -9.13
CA SER A 71 -16.33 6.10 -10.26
C SER A 71 -15.95 5.19 -11.42
N TRP A 72 -16.58 5.38 -12.58
CA TRP A 72 -16.27 4.58 -13.77
C TRP A 72 -14.78 4.62 -14.16
N MET A 73 -14.17 5.81 -14.13
CA MET A 73 -12.76 5.99 -14.47
C MET A 73 -11.84 5.28 -13.47
N TRP A 74 -12.08 5.46 -12.17
CA TRP A 74 -11.27 4.79 -11.16
C TRP A 74 -11.51 3.28 -11.13
N GLY A 75 -12.74 2.83 -11.40
CA GLY A 75 -13.07 1.42 -11.53
C GLY A 75 -12.31 0.78 -12.68
N TRP A 76 -12.17 1.48 -13.80
CA TRP A 76 -11.33 1.05 -14.91
C TRP A 76 -9.83 1.05 -14.58
N ILE A 77 -9.31 2.13 -13.98
CA ILE A 77 -7.87 2.25 -13.63
C ILE A 77 -7.47 1.15 -12.63
N LYS A 78 -8.19 1.05 -11.50
CA LYS A 78 -7.94 0.05 -10.45
C LYS A 78 -8.15 -1.36 -10.97
N GLY A 79 -9.19 -1.56 -11.79
CA GLY A 79 -9.45 -2.81 -12.50
C GLY A 79 -8.25 -3.24 -13.34
N ASN A 80 -7.76 -2.36 -14.22
CA ASN A 80 -6.60 -2.68 -15.07
C ASN A 80 -5.35 -3.05 -14.27
N MET A 81 -5.06 -2.34 -13.17
CA MET A 81 -3.90 -2.65 -12.32
C MET A 81 -4.02 -4.04 -11.71
N LYS A 82 -5.19 -4.37 -11.15
CA LYS A 82 -5.51 -5.70 -10.63
C LYS A 82 -5.37 -6.78 -11.71
N TRP A 83 -5.99 -6.57 -12.88
CA TRP A 83 -5.90 -7.49 -14.01
C TRP A 83 -4.44 -7.76 -14.41
N HIS A 84 -3.62 -6.70 -14.52
CA HIS A 84 -2.21 -6.82 -14.88
C HIS A 84 -1.41 -7.57 -13.82
N ALA A 85 -1.68 -7.34 -12.53
CA ALA A 85 -1.03 -8.08 -11.45
C ALA A 85 -1.35 -9.58 -11.52
N TRP A 86 -2.62 -9.96 -11.71
CA TRP A 86 -2.99 -11.38 -11.85
C TRP A 86 -2.40 -11.99 -13.13
N ASN A 87 -2.38 -11.25 -14.25
CA ASN A 87 -1.77 -11.74 -15.49
C ASN A 87 -0.26 -11.97 -15.36
N ARG A 88 0.47 -11.20 -14.53
CA ARG A 88 1.90 -11.45 -14.25
C ARG A 88 2.14 -12.80 -13.55
N CYS A 89 1.15 -13.31 -12.81
CA CYS A 89 1.23 -14.60 -12.12
C CYS A 89 0.86 -15.80 -13.02
N LYS A 90 0.45 -15.57 -14.27
CA LYS A 90 0.03 -16.62 -15.19
C LYS A 90 1.15 -17.66 -15.38
N GLY A 91 0.79 -18.93 -15.20
CA GLY A 91 1.73 -20.06 -15.29
C GLY A 91 2.28 -20.50 -13.93
N MET A 92 2.16 -19.70 -12.87
CA MET A 92 2.46 -20.15 -11.51
C MET A 92 1.44 -21.20 -11.05
N THR A 93 1.88 -22.21 -10.32
CA THR A 93 0.99 -23.14 -9.65
C THR A 93 0.25 -22.44 -8.51
N ARG A 94 -0.88 -23.01 -8.07
CA ARG A 94 -1.63 -22.47 -6.92
C ARG A 94 -0.79 -22.50 -5.64
N GLN A 95 0.04 -23.51 -5.47
CA GLN A 95 0.93 -23.68 -4.32
C GLN A 95 2.02 -22.59 -4.30
N GLU A 96 2.68 -22.34 -5.42
CA GLU A 96 3.68 -21.26 -5.53
C GLU A 96 3.05 -19.89 -5.24
N ALA A 97 1.89 -19.61 -5.84
CA ALA A 97 1.17 -18.37 -5.60
C ALA A 97 0.75 -18.21 -4.12
N THR A 98 0.35 -19.30 -3.47
CA THR A 98 0.01 -19.32 -2.04
C THR A 98 1.22 -18.96 -1.17
N LEU A 99 2.38 -19.58 -1.41
CA LEU A 99 3.59 -19.31 -0.66
C LEU A 99 4.08 -17.87 -0.88
N ALA A 100 4.10 -17.42 -2.13
CA ALA A 100 4.48 -16.05 -2.47
C ALA A 100 3.53 -15.01 -1.85
N TYR A 101 2.22 -15.30 -1.78
CA TYR A 101 1.26 -14.43 -1.10
C TYR A 101 1.54 -14.31 0.40
N ILE A 102 1.76 -15.44 1.09
CA ILE A 102 2.05 -15.46 2.54
C ILE A 102 3.31 -14.63 2.82
N GLU A 103 4.38 -14.86 2.05
CA GLU A 103 5.63 -14.12 2.18
C GLU A 103 5.43 -12.62 1.89
N GLY A 104 4.70 -12.29 0.82
CA GLY A 104 4.45 -10.91 0.44
C GLY A 104 3.65 -10.15 1.50
N VAL A 105 2.66 -10.78 2.14
CA VAL A 105 1.92 -10.17 3.25
C VAL A 105 2.82 -9.93 4.46
N ARG A 106 3.70 -10.90 4.80
CA ARG A 106 4.68 -10.73 5.89
C ARG A 106 5.63 -9.57 5.60
N SER A 107 6.22 -9.54 4.40
CA SER A 107 7.11 -8.46 3.97
C SER A 107 6.41 -7.10 3.96
N LEU A 108 5.15 -7.05 3.53
CA LEU A 108 4.37 -5.82 3.58
C LEU A 108 4.19 -5.35 5.03
N GLU A 109 3.78 -6.23 5.94
CA GLU A 109 3.59 -5.88 7.36
C GLU A 109 4.86 -5.28 7.99
N GLU A 110 6.02 -5.87 7.70
CA GLU A 110 7.32 -5.38 8.19
C GLU A 110 7.70 -4.01 7.62
N ARG A 111 7.44 -3.79 6.33
CA ARG A 111 7.79 -2.54 5.64
C ARG A 111 6.78 -1.41 5.82
N LEU A 112 5.53 -1.76 6.12
CA LEU A 112 4.42 -0.80 6.12
C LEU A 112 4.65 0.43 7.01
N PRO A 113 5.21 0.32 8.24
CA PRO A 113 5.50 1.50 9.04
C PRO A 113 6.42 2.50 8.33
N ASN A 114 7.47 2.01 7.66
CA ASN A 114 8.40 2.86 6.92
C ASN A 114 7.76 3.45 5.66
N LEU A 115 6.97 2.64 4.94
CA LEU A 115 6.22 3.11 3.77
C LEU A 115 5.27 4.25 4.11
N ILE A 116 4.54 4.14 5.23
CA ILE A 116 3.65 5.21 5.70
C ILE A 116 4.43 6.50 5.93
N GLU A 117 5.62 6.42 6.53
CA GLU A 117 6.47 7.59 6.74
C GLU A 117 6.98 8.18 5.42
N ASP A 118 7.34 7.35 4.45
CA ASP A 118 7.75 7.82 3.12
C ASP A 118 6.59 8.46 2.35
N TRP A 119 5.37 7.91 2.44
CA TRP A 119 4.20 8.49 1.79
C TRP A 119 3.79 9.82 2.41
N LYS A 120 3.93 9.96 3.74
CA LYS A 120 3.76 11.25 4.42
C LYS A 120 4.84 12.24 4.02
N ASP A 121 6.08 11.79 3.86
CA ASP A 121 7.17 12.64 3.37
C ASP A 121 6.84 13.19 1.97
N ASP A 122 6.32 12.35 1.06
CA ASP A 122 5.93 12.79 -0.29
C ASP A 122 4.79 13.80 -0.32
N GLN A 123 3.94 13.81 0.71
CA GLN A 123 2.79 14.70 0.82
C GLN A 123 3.13 16.05 1.47
N ASP A 124 4.27 16.17 2.17
CA ASP A 124 4.67 17.44 2.78
C ASP A 124 5.31 18.35 1.72
N PRO A 125 4.69 19.50 1.36
CA PRO A 125 5.21 20.39 0.33
C PRO A 125 6.57 21.03 0.69
N ARG A 126 7.04 20.87 1.93
CA ARG A 126 8.36 21.33 2.38
C ARG A 126 9.48 20.34 2.05
N ILE A 127 9.13 19.10 1.69
CA ILE A 127 10.08 18.07 1.31
C ILE A 127 10.20 18.09 -0.22
N PRO A 128 11.42 18.19 -0.78
CA PRO A 128 11.60 18.12 -2.23
C PRO A 128 11.03 16.82 -2.82
N ASP A 129 10.32 16.92 -3.95
CA ASP A 129 9.82 15.76 -4.68
C ASP A 129 10.99 14.82 -5.02
N ARG A 130 10.89 13.56 -4.56
CA ARG A 130 11.90 12.52 -4.80
C ARG A 130 12.14 12.20 -6.27
N ASN A 131 11.18 12.49 -7.15
CA ASN A 131 11.29 12.25 -8.59
C ASN A 131 11.82 13.47 -9.36
N ARG A 132 12.07 14.59 -8.69
CA ARG A 132 12.64 15.79 -9.31
C ARG A 132 14.07 15.52 -9.77
N TYR A 133 14.41 15.98 -10.96
CA TYR A 133 15.80 16.01 -11.42
C TYR A 133 16.63 17.00 -10.57
N VAL A 134 17.77 16.53 -10.07
CA VAL A 134 18.73 17.32 -9.29
C VAL A 134 20.09 17.28 -9.98
N PRO A 135 20.64 18.43 -10.42
CA PRO A 135 22.01 18.54 -10.93
C PRO A 135 23.02 17.98 -9.94
N GLU A 136 24.15 17.43 -10.43
CA GLU A 136 25.14 16.77 -9.57
C GLU A 136 25.69 17.71 -8.49
N GLU A 137 25.87 18.98 -8.84
CA GLU A 137 26.37 20.05 -7.98
C GLU A 137 25.41 20.36 -6.82
N GLU A 138 24.11 20.10 -6.99
CA GLU A 138 23.06 20.38 -6.00
C GLU A 138 22.70 19.15 -5.15
N ARG A 139 23.19 17.95 -5.49
CA ARG A 139 22.76 16.69 -4.86
C ARG A 139 22.99 16.67 -3.36
N GLU A 140 24.16 17.10 -2.90
CA GLU A 140 24.49 17.10 -1.47
C GLU A 140 23.61 18.08 -0.69
N GLU A 141 23.41 19.27 -1.25
CA GLU A 141 22.58 20.30 -0.65
C GLU A 141 21.11 19.87 -0.58
N VAL A 142 20.57 19.36 -1.68
CA VAL A 142 19.20 18.82 -1.71
C VAL A 142 19.05 17.63 -0.77
N ALA A 143 20.05 16.76 -0.67
CA ALA A 143 20.03 15.64 0.28
C ALA A 143 20.02 16.11 1.73
N ARG A 144 20.78 17.17 2.06
CA ARG A 144 20.77 17.81 3.38
C ARG A 144 19.40 18.42 3.68
N ILE A 145 18.90 19.28 2.79
CA ILE A 145 17.58 19.93 2.95
C ILE A 145 16.48 18.86 3.12
N THR A 146 16.51 17.82 2.30
CA THR A 146 15.54 16.72 2.38
C THR A 146 15.61 16.02 3.72
N ARG A 147 16.81 15.71 4.23
CA ARG A 147 16.98 15.05 5.53
C ARG A 147 16.47 15.92 6.67
N GLU A 148 16.80 17.21 6.67
CA GLU A 148 16.34 18.18 7.67
C GLU A 148 14.81 18.34 7.62
N ALA A 149 14.24 18.49 6.43
CA ALA A 149 12.80 18.61 6.24
C ALA A 149 12.04 17.36 6.71
N LYS A 150 12.54 16.16 6.39
CA LYS A 150 11.99 14.88 6.87
C LYS A 150 12.06 14.77 8.39
N ALA A 151 13.19 15.11 8.99
CA ALA A 151 13.35 15.09 10.45
C ALA A 151 12.37 16.05 11.14
N ALA A 152 12.29 17.29 10.65
CA ALA A 152 11.37 18.29 11.19
C ALA A 152 9.89 17.87 11.02
N ARG A 153 9.52 17.22 9.91
CA ARG A 153 8.16 16.67 9.71
C ARG A 153 7.84 15.60 10.74
N ARG A 154 8.74 14.65 10.93
CA ARG A 154 8.57 13.55 11.90
C ARG A 154 8.51 14.04 13.34
N GLU A 155 9.30 15.05 13.69
CA GLU A 155 9.24 15.70 15.00
C GLU A 155 7.88 16.36 15.25
N ARG A 156 7.33 17.10 14.27
CA ARG A 156 5.98 17.67 14.36
C ARG A 156 4.91 16.59 14.53
N ASP A 157 4.98 15.52 13.77
CA ASP A 157 4.04 14.40 13.88
C ASP A 157 4.12 13.71 15.25
N ALA A 158 5.33 13.56 15.80
CA ALA A 158 5.55 12.98 17.13
C ALA A 158 5.00 13.88 18.24
N LEU A 159 5.24 15.19 18.18
CA LEU A 159 4.69 16.16 19.12
C LEU A 159 3.17 16.14 19.09
N LYS A 160 2.57 16.18 17.89
CA LYS A 160 1.12 16.11 17.73
C LYS A 160 0.54 14.82 18.30
N ARG A 161 1.18 13.67 18.06
CA ARG A 161 0.76 12.39 18.64
C ARG A 161 0.82 12.42 20.17
N ALA A 162 1.90 12.94 20.75
CA ALA A 162 2.05 13.06 22.20
C ALA A 162 0.98 13.98 22.82
N GLU A 163 0.62 15.08 22.13
CA GLU A 163 -0.49 15.95 22.54
C GLU A 163 -1.84 15.21 22.49
N GLU A 164 -2.12 14.47 21.42
CA GLU A 164 -3.34 13.66 21.28
C GLU A 164 -3.43 12.57 22.37
N GLU A 165 -2.33 11.88 22.66
CA GLU A 165 -2.24 10.90 23.75
C GLU A 165 -2.48 11.55 25.12
N ALA A 166 -1.87 12.71 25.39
CA ALA A 166 -2.09 13.46 26.63
C ALA A 166 -3.54 13.95 26.80
N MET A 167 -4.23 14.21 25.68
CA MET A 167 -5.66 14.57 25.65
C MET A 167 -6.59 13.34 25.76
N GLY A 168 -6.06 12.12 25.82
CA GLY A 168 -6.85 10.89 25.87
C GLY A 168 -7.62 10.62 24.58
N MET A 169 -7.14 11.14 23.44
CA MET A 169 -7.78 10.98 22.13
C MET A 169 -7.54 9.61 21.49
N TRP A 170 -6.63 8.82 22.08
CA TRP A 170 -6.32 7.46 21.66
C TRP A 170 -6.60 6.53 22.85
N ASP A 171 -7.64 5.70 22.74
CA ASP A 171 -7.88 4.59 23.67
C ASP A 171 -6.89 3.44 23.35
N GLU A 172 -6.39 2.75 24.39
CA GLU A 172 -5.52 1.55 24.29
C GLU A 172 -6.11 0.43 23.44
#